data_AF-A0A5C5PNR7-F1
#
_entry.id   AF-A0A5C5PNR7-F1
#
_cell.length_a   1.000
_cell.length_b   1.000
_cell.length_c   1.000
_cell.angle_alpha   90.00
_cell.angle_beta   90.00
_cell.angle_gamma   90.00
#
_symmetry.space_group_name_H-M   'P 1'
#
loop_
_entity.id
_entity.type
_entity.pdbx_description
1 polymer ?
#
loop_
_entity_poly.entity_id
_entity_poly.type
_entity_poly.pdbx_seq_one_letter_code
_entity_poly.pdbx_strand_id
1 'polypeptide(L)'
;MPIKEDTEPDRCIGLRHVEHDLKPLLFPKQKFALETEIFLYWNSPTPEDYLIIDDGNVNNPVYSLTMRKENVLPEWATAYCTIEEPGKGPVDTNRIRLRIKLDRPGKEDPDHATPGHQGLVFFIPEDLEAGAVIDLKRARLGVILVVQPYENMAEYDTVIFAWGRVLISHVVTPREVGRGFEVMITENVIHAAGSNPFLPIAMQVMDAVGNYPVFDPESDENWSPLNWVNVNLGTRLLEAPFLEQPGEVIDLKQLGDGPQKIKLFLDPMVFDKGDRVRLDWDGRDAENFPAPYSDEKTVERTNSFMEFDIPNERVRALGGGVSMLSCSLHRVKTDDVVVSMQTRVSVRGAASPWLAPVVQESAAGYLDPAVPKATVVIVAPDGWGASTQIRLVWVGGSVIYTQEYTLATIPADRVLVFTVDGEHIKRFNTLLTELYYERADRPSSRESLRLQLQVGKPAAALPQARVEGTHTEQQVMAILPFTETEPGDTVTLRWIGDQSRTTVPNTLDSETAGRELFIPIAVGNLKEGEIVRVFYSLIRQGQPTRYSKLLVWVMGE
;
A
#
# COMPACT_ATOMS: atom_id res chain seq x y z
N MET A 1 25.37 16.89 9.82
CA MET A 1 24.21 16.48 10.64
C MET A 1 23.02 16.51 9.70
N PRO A 2 22.31 15.39 9.50
CA PRO A 2 21.01 15.43 8.84
C PRO A 2 20.16 16.49 9.54
N ILE A 3 19.36 17.25 8.80
CA ILE A 3 18.45 18.23 9.38
C ILE A 3 17.55 17.44 10.34
N LYS A 4 17.39 17.92 11.57
CA LYS A 4 16.71 17.20 12.68
C LYS A 4 15.24 16.82 12.35
N GLU A 5 14.71 17.34 11.25
CA GLU A 5 13.36 17.13 10.73
C GLU A 5 13.28 15.99 9.70
N ASP A 6 14.42 15.42 9.27
CA ASP A 6 14.54 14.42 8.19
C ASP A 6 14.93 13.04 8.75
N THR A 7 14.32 12.66 9.89
CA THR A 7 14.58 11.38 10.59
C THR A 7 13.35 10.47 10.69
N GLU A 8 12.23 10.86 10.08
CA GLU A 8 11.03 10.03 9.96
C GLU A 8 10.89 9.57 8.50
N PRO A 9 11.04 8.27 8.20
CA PRO A 9 10.81 7.71 6.87
C PRO A 9 9.30 7.56 6.61
N ASP A 10 8.56 8.66 6.63
CA ASP A 10 7.15 8.73 6.25
C ASP A 10 6.93 10.10 5.60
N ARG A 11 7.00 10.16 4.25
CA ARG A 11 6.51 11.22 3.32
C ARG A 11 7.19 11.18 1.94
N CYS A 12 7.24 10.01 1.33
CA CYS A 12 7.88 9.80 0.03
C CYS A 12 6.85 9.38 -1.03
N ILE A 13 7.02 9.86 -2.26
CA ILE A 13 6.22 9.47 -3.43
C ILE A 13 7.19 9.00 -4.51
N GLY A 14 7.19 7.69 -4.74
CA GLY A 14 7.90 7.00 -5.82
C GLY A 14 7.02 6.66 -7.03
N LEU A 15 7.61 6.02 -8.04
CA LEU A 15 6.97 5.69 -9.32
C LEU A 15 5.64 4.93 -9.18
N ARG A 16 5.55 3.98 -8.25
CA ARG A 16 4.31 3.20 -8.04
C ARG A 16 3.13 4.05 -7.57
N HIS A 17 3.40 5.14 -6.85
CA HIS A 17 2.35 6.01 -6.32
C HIS A 17 1.65 6.82 -7.42
N VAL A 18 2.30 7.04 -8.57
CA VAL A 18 1.77 7.85 -9.67
C VAL A 18 1.31 7.01 -10.87
N GLU A 19 1.14 5.70 -10.69
CA GLU A 19 0.46 4.85 -11.70
C GLU A 19 -1.03 5.26 -11.85
N HIS A 20 -1.61 5.74 -10.74
CA HIS A 20 -2.98 6.22 -10.61
C HIS A 20 -3.02 7.56 -9.87
N ASP A 21 -4.17 8.23 -9.90
CA ASP A 21 -4.41 9.42 -9.07
C ASP A 21 -4.18 9.11 -7.59
N LEU A 22 -3.48 10.00 -6.90
CA LEU A 22 -3.29 9.90 -5.47
C LEU A 22 -4.59 10.22 -4.75
N LYS A 23 -4.80 9.53 -3.61
CA LYS A 23 -5.94 9.76 -2.72
C LYS A 23 -5.48 10.23 -1.34
N PRO A 24 -5.07 11.50 -1.18
CA PRO A 24 -4.77 12.05 0.14
C PRO A 24 -5.94 11.86 1.10
N LEU A 25 -5.61 11.38 2.30
CA LEU A 25 -6.57 11.10 3.37
C LEU A 25 -6.45 12.15 4.47
N LEU A 26 -7.53 12.87 4.72
CA LEU A 26 -7.64 13.81 5.82
C LEU A 26 -8.31 13.11 7.02
N PHE A 27 -7.55 13.00 8.11
CA PHE A 27 -8.00 12.44 9.38
C PHE A 27 -8.50 13.58 10.31
N PRO A 28 -9.82 13.75 10.46
CA PRO A 28 -10.36 14.82 11.30
C PRO A 28 -10.07 14.56 12.78
N LYS A 29 -9.61 15.58 13.52
CA LYS A 29 -9.45 15.52 14.99
C LYS A 29 -10.78 15.66 15.73
N GLN A 30 -11.79 16.20 15.06
CA GLN A 30 -13.12 16.42 15.57
C GLN A 30 -14.11 16.34 14.41
N LYS A 31 -15.38 16.07 14.70
CA LYS A 31 -16.44 16.14 13.71
C LYS A 31 -16.57 17.57 13.16
N PHE A 32 -16.54 17.72 11.84
CA PHE A 32 -16.75 19.00 11.18
C PHE A 32 -18.24 19.37 11.16
N ALA A 33 -18.53 20.68 11.08
CA ALA A 33 -19.89 21.17 10.86
C ALA A 33 -20.36 20.84 9.42
N LEU A 34 -21.68 20.76 9.22
CA LEU A 34 -22.26 20.75 7.88
C LEU A 34 -21.89 22.04 7.15
N GLU A 35 -21.80 21.97 5.82
CA GLU A 35 -21.35 23.06 4.93
C GLU A 35 -19.89 23.49 5.12
N THR A 36 -19.10 22.73 5.88
CA THR A 36 -17.64 22.94 5.92
C THR A 36 -17.03 22.65 4.57
N GLU A 37 -16.21 23.57 4.08
CA GLU A 37 -15.51 23.44 2.81
C GLU A 37 -14.04 23.06 3.08
N ILE A 38 -13.55 22.06 2.36
CA ILE A 38 -12.18 21.55 2.51
C ILE A 38 -11.52 21.64 1.15
N PHE A 39 -10.40 22.34 1.05
CA PHE A 39 -9.66 22.53 -0.20
C PHE A 39 -8.27 21.90 -0.07
N LEU A 40 -7.91 21.00 -0.99
CA LEU A 40 -6.58 20.38 -1.08
C LEU A 40 -5.64 21.28 -1.85
N TYR A 41 -4.47 21.59 -1.29
CA TYR A 41 -3.42 22.34 -1.95
C TYR A 41 -2.16 21.50 -2.13
N TRP A 42 -1.51 21.68 -3.28
CA TRP A 42 -0.28 20.98 -3.67
C TRP A 42 0.69 21.94 -4.35
N ASN A 43 1.71 22.42 -3.65
CA ASN A 43 2.75 23.32 -4.20
C ASN A 43 2.27 24.64 -4.87
N SER A 44 0.97 24.90 -4.91
CA SER A 44 0.35 26.04 -5.59
C SER A 44 -0.64 26.75 -4.67
N PRO A 45 -0.86 28.06 -4.83
CA PRO A 45 -1.97 28.77 -4.19
C PRO A 45 -3.35 28.39 -4.76
N THR A 46 -3.40 27.59 -5.85
CA THR A 46 -4.66 27.04 -6.39
C THR A 46 -4.97 25.69 -5.76
N PRO A 47 -6.19 25.44 -5.30
CA PRO A 47 -6.57 24.12 -4.82
C PRO A 47 -6.67 23.11 -5.98
N GLU A 48 -6.19 21.90 -5.74
CA GLU A 48 -6.20 20.76 -6.68
C GLU A 48 -7.53 20.02 -6.66
N ASP A 49 -8.16 19.95 -5.49
CA ASP A 49 -9.46 19.32 -5.27
C ASP A 49 -10.16 19.93 -4.06
N TYR A 50 -11.43 19.60 -3.89
CA TYR A 50 -12.21 20.06 -2.75
C TYR A 50 -13.27 19.04 -2.31
N LEU A 51 -13.75 19.23 -1.09
CA LEU A 51 -14.82 18.44 -0.50
C LEU A 51 -15.72 19.36 0.33
N ILE A 52 -17.02 19.11 0.29
CA ILE A 52 -18.01 19.76 1.17
C ILE A 52 -18.53 18.74 2.17
N ILE A 53 -18.61 19.14 3.44
CA ILE A 53 -19.18 18.33 4.50
C ILE A 53 -20.71 18.42 4.47
N ASP A 54 -21.38 17.31 4.20
CA ASP A 54 -22.82 17.20 4.10
C ASP A 54 -23.37 16.03 4.92
N ASP A 55 -24.69 15.84 4.94
CA ASP A 55 -25.31 14.74 5.68
C ASP A 55 -24.81 13.35 5.25
N GLY A 56 -24.33 13.23 4.00
CA GLY A 56 -23.80 12.01 3.41
C GLY A 56 -22.41 11.66 3.93
N ASN A 57 -21.57 12.62 4.31
CA ASN A 57 -20.17 12.38 4.69
C ASN A 57 -19.75 12.93 6.07
N VAL A 58 -20.60 13.68 6.79
CA VAL A 58 -20.26 14.31 8.08
C VAL A 58 -19.79 13.34 9.18
N ASN A 59 -20.14 12.06 9.06
CA ASN A 59 -19.73 11.00 9.99
C ASN A 59 -18.60 10.13 9.43
N ASN A 60 -17.99 10.49 8.31
CA ASN A 60 -16.88 9.73 7.76
C ASN A 60 -15.68 9.81 8.73
N PRO A 61 -15.02 8.68 9.01
CA PRO A 61 -13.83 8.66 9.86
C PRO A 61 -12.61 9.29 9.16
N VAL A 62 -12.66 9.38 7.83
CA VAL A 62 -11.61 9.92 6.98
C VAL A 62 -12.24 10.57 5.76
N TYR A 63 -11.66 11.67 5.29
CA TYR A 63 -12.08 12.36 4.08
C TYR A 63 -11.03 12.16 2.99
N SER A 64 -11.45 11.63 1.84
CA SER A 64 -10.56 11.42 0.71
C SER A 64 -10.70 12.57 -0.29
N LEU A 65 -9.56 13.18 -0.64
CA LEU A 65 -9.43 14.11 -1.75
C LEU A 65 -8.62 13.44 -2.87
N THR A 66 -8.59 14.05 -4.05
CA THR A 66 -7.90 13.52 -5.23
C THR A 66 -6.77 14.45 -5.63
N MET A 67 -5.59 13.88 -5.84
CA MET A 67 -4.48 14.59 -6.49
C MET A 67 -4.17 13.86 -7.80
N ARG A 68 -4.42 14.52 -8.93
CA ARG A 68 -4.25 13.93 -10.25
C ARG A 68 -2.79 13.56 -10.48
N LYS A 69 -2.54 12.35 -10.97
CA LYS A 69 -1.16 11.87 -11.16
C LYS A 69 -0.36 12.74 -12.12
N GLU A 70 -1.02 13.36 -13.11
CA GLU A 70 -0.38 14.24 -14.09
C GLU A 70 0.14 15.54 -13.45
N ASN A 71 -0.39 15.93 -12.28
CA ASN A 71 0.01 17.11 -11.54
C ASN A 71 1.10 16.81 -10.49
N VAL A 72 1.53 15.55 -10.34
CA VAL A 72 2.57 15.13 -9.39
C VAL A 72 3.94 15.22 -10.06
N LEU A 73 4.68 16.30 -9.76
CA LEU A 73 5.99 16.58 -10.36
C LEU A 73 7.14 16.02 -9.50
N PRO A 74 8.30 15.65 -10.10
CA PRO A 74 9.47 15.08 -9.41
C PRO A 74 10.27 16.14 -8.65
N GLU A 75 9.63 16.83 -7.73
CA GLU A 75 10.21 17.86 -6.88
C GLU A 75 9.69 17.75 -5.43
N TRP A 76 10.22 18.57 -4.53
CA TRP A 76 9.65 18.65 -3.19
C TRP A 76 8.24 19.22 -3.26
N ALA A 77 7.26 18.53 -2.66
CA ALA A 77 5.91 19.03 -2.54
C ALA A 77 5.52 19.41 -1.12
N THR A 78 4.65 20.40 -0.96
CA THR A 78 3.98 20.72 0.31
C THR A 78 2.48 20.54 0.13
N ALA A 79 1.96 19.45 0.70
CA ALA A 79 0.54 19.13 0.69
C ALA A 79 -0.12 19.59 1.99
N TYR A 80 -1.30 20.20 1.89
CA TYR A 80 -2.14 20.56 3.04
C TYR A 80 -3.58 20.77 2.59
N CYS A 81 -4.50 20.82 3.55
CA CYS A 81 -5.87 21.26 3.30
C CYS A 81 -6.14 22.58 4.01
N THR A 82 -6.96 23.45 3.42
CA THR A 82 -7.61 24.55 4.14
C THR A 82 -9.04 24.15 4.46
N ILE A 83 -9.42 24.26 5.73
CA ILE A 83 -10.74 23.91 6.25
C ILE A 83 -11.48 25.21 6.59
N GLU A 84 -12.64 25.40 5.97
CA GLU A 84 -13.48 26.58 6.14
C GLU A 84 -14.85 26.17 6.72
N GLU A 85 -14.95 26.15 8.05
CA GLU A 85 -16.23 25.88 8.73
C GLU A 85 -17.14 27.12 8.75
N PRO A 86 -18.47 26.97 8.66
CA PRO A 86 -19.40 28.10 8.73
C PRO A 86 -19.22 28.94 10.01
N GLY A 87 -19.13 30.26 9.83
CA GLY A 87 -18.99 31.22 10.92
C GLY A 87 -17.59 31.27 11.57
N LYS A 88 -16.62 30.52 11.05
CA LYS A 88 -15.22 30.53 11.50
C LYS A 88 -14.30 31.02 10.37
N GLY A 89 -13.10 31.45 10.74
CA GLY A 89 -12.05 31.75 9.76
C GLY A 89 -11.45 30.46 9.18
N PRO A 90 -10.82 30.54 7.99
CA PRO A 90 -10.11 29.41 7.39
C PRO A 90 -8.99 28.91 8.32
N VAL A 91 -8.82 27.59 8.40
CA VAL A 91 -7.76 26.93 9.18
C VAL A 91 -7.02 25.94 8.28
N ASP A 92 -5.71 26.14 8.14
CA ASP A 92 -4.85 25.19 7.45
C ASP A 92 -4.56 23.97 8.32
N THR A 93 -4.52 22.79 7.71
CA THR A 93 -3.96 21.59 8.33
C THR A 93 -2.45 21.69 8.47
N ASN A 94 -1.84 20.73 9.17
CA ASN A 94 -0.40 20.57 9.13
C ASN A 94 0.07 20.43 7.67
N ARG A 95 1.14 21.16 7.34
CA ARG A 95 1.79 21.10 6.03
C ARG A 95 2.69 19.88 5.98
N ILE A 96 2.46 19.02 5.00
CA ILE A 96 3.18 17.78 4.78
C ILE A 96 4.17 18.02 3.65
N ARG A 97 5.46 18.06 3.98
CA ARG A 97 6.53 18.11 2.99
C ARG A 97 6.81 16.71 2.47
N LEU A 98 6.75 16.52 1.15
CA LEU A 98 6.82 15.26 0.44
C LEU A 98 8.05 15.24 -0.49
N ARG A 99 8.85 14.18 -0.42
CA ARG A 99 9.94 13.93 -1.37
C ARG A 99 9.39 13.12 -2.54
N ILE A 100 9.42 13.69 -3.75
CA ILE A 100 8.92 13.01 -4.95
C ILE A 100 10.10 12.67 -5.85
N LYS A 101 10.29 11.38 -6.15
CA LYS A 101 11.26 10.92 -7.16
C LYS A 101 10.56 10.01 -8.17
N LEU A 102 10.65 10.40 -9.44
CA LEU A 102 10.08 9.65 -10.57
C LEU A 102 11.17 9.09 -11.49
N ASP A 103 12.44 9.19 -11.09
CA ASP A 103 13.58 8.55 -11.71
C ASP A 103 13.99 7.30 -10.92
N ARG A 104 14.70 6.38 -11.58
CA ARG A 104 15.14 5.11 -10.97
C ARG A 104 16.61 5.19 -10.56
N PRO A 105 17.00 4.67 -9.38
CA PRO A 105 18.41 4.48 -9.07
C PRO A 105 19.00 3.44 -10.04
N GLY A 106 20.19 3.67 -10.57
CA GLY A 106 20.85 2.77 -11.52
C GLY A 106 20.44 2.92 -12.99
N LYS A 107 19.27 3.51 -13.28
CA LYS A 107 18.59 3.50 -14.61
C LYS A 107 18.29 2.06 -15.09
N GLU A 108 18.09 1.90 -16.40
CA GLU A 108 18.01 0.60 -17.06
C GLU A 108 19.41 -0.02 -17.16
N ASP A 109 19.48 -1.35 -17.08
CA ASP A 109 20.74 -2.08 -17.21
C ASP A 109 21.41 -1.80 -18.56
N PRO A 110 22.67 -1.34 -18.60
CA PRO A 110 23.37 -1.14 -19.86
C PRO A 110 23.60 -2.42 -20.67
N ASP A 111 23.49 -3.62 -20.08
CA ASP A 111 23.60 -4.90 -20.81
C ASP A 111 22.66 -6.00 -20.27
N HIS A 112 21.41 -5.98 -20.74
CA HIS A 112 20.38 -6.98 -20.45
C HIS A 112 20.72 -8.43 -20.85
N ALA A 113 21.79 -8.67 -21.61
CA ALA A 113 22.18 -10.03 -22.01
C ALA A 113 22.99 -10.76 -20.92
N THR A 114 23.57 -10.01 -19.98
CA THR A 114 24.41 -10.54 -18.90
C THR A 114 23.62 -10.55 -17.59
N PRO A 115 23.63 -11.65 -16.80
CA PRO A 115 22.88 -11.70 -15.55
C PRO A 115 23.29 -10.60 -14.56
N GLY A 116 22.30 -9.89 -14.03
CA GLY A 116 22.45 -8.78 -13.11
C GLY A 116 22.75 -7.44 -13.79
N HIS A 117 22.45 -6.34 -13.11
CA HIS A 117 22.62 -4.98 -13.57
C HIS A 117 24.09 -4.56 -13.64
N GLN A 118 24.64 -4.41 -14.84
CA GLN A 118 26.07 -4.13 -15.02
C GLN A 118 26.48 -2.72 -14.57
N GLY A 119 25.53 -1.79 -14.45
CA GLY A 119 25.74 -0.47 -13.82
C GLY A 119 25.86 -0.48 -12.29
N LEU A 120 25.59 -1.60 -11.62
CA LEU A 120 25.76 -1.76 -10.17
C LEU A 120 27.08 -2.48 -9.88
N VAL A 121 28.13 -1.72 -9.58
CA VAL A 121 29.49 -2.25 -9.40
C VAL A 121 29.99 -2.09 -7.98
N PHE A 122 30.56 -3.16 -7.41
CA PHE A 122 31.36 -3.11 -6.19
C PHE A 122 32.59 -4.03 -6.32
N PHE A 123 33.63 -3.74 -5.56
CA PHE A 123 34.85 -4.56 -5.48
C PHE A 123 34.96 -5.26 -4.13
N ILE A 124 35.48 -6.49 -4.16
CA ILE A 124 35.87 -7.23 -2.95
C ILE A 124 37.38 -7.04 -2.72
N PRO A 125 37.91 -7.31 -1.51
CA PRO A 125 39.35 -7.24 -1.26
C PRO A 125 40.17 -8.13 -2.19
N GLU A 126 41.35 -7.65 -2.63
CA GLU A 126 42.23 -8.35 -3.59
C GLU A 126 42.57 -9.79 -3.17
N ASP A 127 42.68 -10.05 -1.86
CA ASP A 127 42.97 -11.40 -1.36
C ASP A 127 41.81 -12.37 -1.63
N LEU A 128 40.56 -11.91 -1.53
CA LEU A 128 39.38 -12.69 -1.86
C LEU A 128 39.21 -12.85 -3.37
N GLU A 129 39.52 -11.82 -4.17
CA GLU A 129 39.57 -11.95 -5.64
C GLU A 129 40.60 -13.00 -6.09
N ALA A 130 41.72 -13.10 -5.37
CA ALA A 130 42.75 -14.10 -5.58
C ALA A 130 42.39 -15.51 -5.03
N GLY A 131 41.19 -15.68 -4.47
CA GLY A 131 40.67 -16.97 -3.99
C GLY A 131 41.04 -17.34 -2.56
N ALA A 132 41.41 -16.37 -1.71
CA ALA A 132 41.65 -16.64 -0.29
C ALA A 132 40.40 -17.15 0.43
N VAL A 133 40.60 -18.05 1.39
CA VAL A 133 39.53 -18.58 2.23
C VAL A 133 39.33 -17.70 3.46
N ILE A 134 38.08 -17.32 3.72
CA ILE A 134 37.66 -16.64 4.94
C ILE A 134 37.55 -17.70 6.05
N ASP A 135 38.68 -17.92 6.73
CA ASP A 135 38.74 -18.72 7.95
C ASP A 135 38.40 -17.89 9.21
N LEU A 136 38.40 -18.52 10.38
CA LEU A 136 38.12 -17.84 11.66
C LEU A 136 39.02 -16.63 11.91
N LYS A 137 40.27 -16.63 11.44
CA LYS A 137 41.20 -15.51 11.63
C LYS A 137 40.90 -14.39 10.63
N ARG A 138 40.62 -14.71 9.37
CA ARG A 138 40.27 -13.74 8.34
C ARG A 138 38.91 -13.10 8.59
N ALA A 139 37.95 -13.85 9.12
CA ALA A 139 36.61 -13.36 9.48
C ALA A 139 36.66 -12.24 10.54
N ARG A 140 37.58 -12.32 11.51
CA ARG A 140 37.79 -11.28 12.53
C ARG A 140 38.22 -9.92 11.96
N LEU A 141 38.84 -9.92 10.77
CA LEU A 141 39.23 -8.69 10.08
C LEU A 141 38.05 -8.04 9.35
N GLY A 142 36.93 -8.76 9.18
CA GLY A 142 35.81 -8.34 8.33
C GLY A 142 36.17 -8.30 6.85
N VAL A 143 35.20 -7.97 6.00
CA VAL A 143 35.40 -7.79 4.56
C VAL A 143 34.91 -6.40 4.17
N ILE A 144 35.77 -5.61 3.55
CA ILE A 144 35.42 -4.26 3.07
C ILE A 144 35.03 -4.37 1.60
N LEU A 145 33.81 -3.98 1.28
CA LEU A 145 33.30 -3.89 -0.08
C LEU A 145 33.37 -2.44 -0.54
N VAL A 146 33.90 -2.19 -1.74
CA VAL A 146 34.03 -0.83 -2.29
C VAL A 146 32.98 -0.62 -3.37
N VAL A 147 31.90 0.07 -3.02
CA VAL A 147 30.81 0.42 -3.94
C VAL A 147 31.27 1.54 -4.89
N GLN A 148 31.00 1.40 -6.18
CA GLN A 148 31.21 2.46 -7.17
C GLN A 148 29.94 3.32 -7.32
N PRO A 149 30.06 4.60 -7.70
CA PRO A 149 28.90 5.43 -7.96
C PRO A 149 28.06 4.85 -9.10
N TYR A 150 26.74 4.90 -8.95
CA TYR A 150 25.77 4.44 -9.94
C TYR A 150 24.93 5.62 -10.47
N GLU A 151 24.26 5.43 -11.60
CA GLU A 151 23.40 6.45 -12.21
C GLU A 151 22.24 6.85 -11.29
N ASN A 152 21.86 8.13 -11.27
CA ASN A 152 20.82 8.67 -10.38
C ASN A 152 21.04 8.40 -8.87
N MET A 153 22.28 8.12 -8.45
CA MET A 153 22.66 8.02 -7.05
C MET A 153 22.28 9.31 -6.32
N ALA A 154 21.52 9.17 -5.24
CA ALA A 154 21.07 10.28 -4.42
C ALA A 154 21.32 10.01 -2.94
N GLU A 155 21.32 11.08 -2.14
CA GLU A 155 21.31 10.94 -0.69
C GLU A 155 20.07 10.15 -0.25
N TYR A 156 20.28 9.32 0.77
CA TYR A 156 19.29 8.42 1.36
C TYR A 156 18.83 7.24 0.49
N ASP A 157 19.46 7.05 -0.67
CA ASP A 157 19.40 5.73 -1.30
C ASP A 157 19.98 4.68 -0.34
N THR A 158 19.44 3.48 -0.35
CA THR A 158 19.89 2.35 0.44
C THR A 158 20.51 1.30 -0.47
N VAL A 159 21.80 1.04 -0.27
CA VAL A 159 22.50 -0.09 -0.88
C VAL A 159 22.37 -1.30 0.04
N ILE A 160 21.84 -2.40 -0.48
CA ILE A 160 21.61 -3.64 0.28
C ILE A 160 22.50 -4.73 -0.32
N PHE A 161 23.45 -5.22 0.48
CA PHE A 161 24.26 -6.38 0.16
C PHE A 161 23.62 -7.65 0.67
N ALA A 162 23.55 -8.67 -0.18
CA ALA A 162 23.32 -10.05 0.23
C ALA A 162 24.69 -10.74 0.43
N TRP A 163 25.03 -11.08 1.67
CA TRP A 163 26.19 -11.91 2.01
C TRP A 163 25.71 -13.32 2.32
N GLY A 164 25.63 -14.16 1.28
CA GLY A 164 24.89 -15.41 1.32
C GLY A 164 23.42 -15.14 1.69
N ARG A 165 23.02 -15.55 2.90
CA ARG A 165 21.66 -15.36 3.42
C ARG A 165 21.47 -14.12 4.28
N VAL A 166 22.55 -13.42 4.64
CA VAL A 166 22.50 -12.28 5.55
C VAL A 166 22.46 -11.00 4.73
N LEU A 167 21.47 -10.14 5.00
CA LEU A 167 21.36 -8.83 4.34
C LEU A 167 22.03 -7.75 5.19
N ILE A 168 22.76 -6.85 4.54
CA ILE A 168 23.45 -5.72 5.14
C ILE A 168 23.07 -4.49 4.34
N SER A 169 22.62 -3.44 5.00
CA SER A 169 22.22 -2.18 4.36
C SER A 169 23.16 -1.04 4.72
N HIS A 170 23.46 -0.19 3.74
CA HIS A 170 24.13 1.10 3.92
C HIS A 170 23.27 2.19 3.31
N VAL A 171 23.02 3.27 4.07
CA VAL A 171 22.29 4.44 3.57
C VAL A 171 23.29 5.45 3.04
N VAL A 172 23.18 5.80 1.76
CA VAL A 172 24.02 6.76 1.06
C VAL A 172 23.90 8.13 1.73
N THR A 173 25.04 8.66 2.18
CA THR A 173 25.12 9.99 2.78
C THR A 173 25.30 11.07 1.71
N PRO A 174 24.96 12.34 2.00
CA PRO A 174 25.18 13.44 1.04
C PRO A 174 26.62 13.61 0.55
N ARG A 175 27.62 13.07 1.28
CA ARG A 175 29.04 13.13 0.91
C ARG A 175 29.47 12.01 -0.04
N GLU A 176 28.69 10.93 -0.09
CA GLU A 176 28.95 9.75 -0.92
C GLU A 176 28.30 9.89 -2.30
N VAL A 177 27.31 10.78 -2.46
CA VAL A 177 26.63 11.02 -3.75
C VAL A 177 27.64 11.31 -4.87
N GLY A 178 27.60 10.48 -5.92
CA GLY A 178 28.50 10.55 -7.07
C GLY A 178 29.94 10.10 -6.78
N ARG A 179 30.19 9.40 -5.67
CA ARG A 179 31.52 8.91 -5.27
C ARG A 179 31.44 7.46 -4.80
N GLY A 180 32.55 6.74 -4.90
CA GLY A 180 32.67 5.42 -4.30
C GLY A 180 32.76 5.50 -2.77
N PHE A 181 32.28 4.47 -2.08
CA PHE A 181 32.28 4.37 -0.63
C PHE A 181 32.44 2.92 -0.15
N GLU A 182 32.79 2.74 1.11
CA GLU A 182 33.12 1.44 1.70
C GLU A 182 31.97 0.91 2.57
N VAL A 183 31.67 -0.38 2.44
CA VAL A 183 30.72 -1.11 3.29
C VAL A 183 31.43 -2.26 3.99
N MET A 184 31.36 -2.31 5.31
CA MET A 184 32.04 -3.34 6.11
C MET A 184 31.10 -4.52 6.44
N ILE A 185 31.47 -5.69 5.96
CA ILE A 185 30.92 -6.98 6.38
C ILE A 185 31.64 -7.42 7.65
N THR A 186 30.92 -7.36 8.78
CA THR A 186 31.49 -7.66 10.09
C THR A 186 31.69 -9.15 10.33
N GLU A 187 32.54 -9.50 11.31
CA GLU A 187 32.70 -10.88 11.76
C GLU A 187 31.35 -11.55 12.08
N ASN A 188 30.45 -10.84 12.78
CA ASN A 188 29.13 -11.37 13.15
C ASN A 188 28.29 -11.75 11.92
N VAL A 189 28.34 -10.94 10.86
CA VAL A 189 27.64 -11.23 9.59
C VAL A 189 28.21 -12.48 8.94
N ILE A 190 29.54 -12.61 8.91
CA ILE A 190 30.25 -13.77 8.34
C ILE A 190 29.88 -15.05 9.11
N HIS A 191 29.89 -15.02 10.45
CA HIS A 191 29.47 -16.17 11.26
C HIS A 191 27.98 -16.51 11.09
N ALA A 192 27.12 -15.50 10.99
CA ALA A 192 25.68 -15.72 10.80
C ALA A 192 25.34 -16.33 9.43
N ALA A 193 26.16 -16.05 8.41
CA ALA A 193 26.05 -16.69 7.10
C ALA A 193 26.62 -18.13 7.10
N GLY A 194 27.65 -18.39 7.92
CA GLY A 194 28.24 -19.71 8.12
C GLY A 194 29.22 -20.14 7.02
N SER A 195 29.71 -21.38 7.13
CA SER A 195 30.69 -21.94 6.20
C SER A 195 30.03 -22.32 4.86
N ASN A 196 30.51 -21.75 3.75
CA ASN A 196 30.12 -22.10 2.38
C ASN A 196 31.30 -21.84 1.42
N PRO A 197 31.79 -22.85 0.68
CA PRO A 197 32.90 -22.68 -0.26
C PRO A 197 32.57 -21.83 -1.50
N PHE A 198 31.28 -21.63 -1.78
CA PHE A 198 30.76 -20.80 -2.87
C PHE A 198 29.66 -19.88 -2.33
N LEU A 199 30.02 -19.04 -1.36
CA LEU A 199 29.07 -18.08 -0.80
C LEU A 199 28.79 -16.96 -1.84
N PRO A 200 27.55 -16.79 -2.32
CA PRO A 200 27.22 -15.72 -3.25
C PRO A 200 27.17 -14.36 -2.56
N ILE A 201 27.59 -13.33 -3.27
CA ILE A 201 27.50 -11.92 -2.88
C ILE A 201 26.98 -11.09 -4.05
N ALA A 202 25.96 -10.27 -3.78
CA ALA A 202 25.48 -9.25 -4.72
C ALA A 202 24.98 -8.04 -3.94
N MET A 203 24.86 -6.89 -4.62
CA MET A 203 24.20 -5.71 -4.09
C MET A 203 22.98 -5.34 -4.92
N GLN A 204 21.99 -4.75 -4.27
CA GLN A 204 20.88 -4.06 -4.90
C GLN A 204 20.83 -2.63 -4.37
N VAL A 205 20.19 -1.74 -5.11
CA VAL A 205 19.99 -0.35 -4.70
C VAL A 205 18.50 -0.03 -4.67
N MET A 206 18.08 0.72 -3.67
CA MET A 206 16.73 1.24 -3.54
C MET A 206 16.83 2.71 -3.19
N ASP A 207 16.10 3.59 -3.89
CA ASP A 207 16.19 5.01 -3.59
C ASP A 207 15.42 5.41 -2.32
N ALA A 208 15.57 6.68 -1.93
CA ALA A 208 14.90 7.25 -0.77
C ALA A 208 13.36 7.17 -0.77
N VAL A 209 12.73 6.88 -1.91
CA VAL A 209 11.27 6.75 -2.06
C VAL A 209 10.82 5.32 -2.40
N GLY A 210 11.73 4.35 -2.36
CA GLY A 210 11.44 2.94 -2.57
C GLY A 210 11.47 2.47 -4.03
N ASN A 211 12.03 3.26 -4.96
CA ASN A 211 12.21 2.83 -6.34
C ASN A 211 13.43 1.89 -6.45
N TYR A 212 13.29 0.85 -7.27
CA TYR A 212 14.37 -0.04 -7.71
C TYR A 212 14.79 0.28 -9.16
N PRO A 213 15.98 -0.20 -9.62
CA PRO A 213 16.43 -0.06 -11.00
C PRO A 213 15.41 -0.57 -12.01
N VAL A 214 14.73 -1.68 -11.70
CA VAL A 214 13.64 -2.22 -12.49
C VAL A 214 12.39 -2.39 -11.63
N PHE A 215 11.22 -2.30 -12.25
CA PHE A 215 9.95 -2.43 -11.52
C PHE A 215 9.69 -3.86 -11.03
N ASP A 216 9.99 -4.85 -11.87
CA ASP A 216 9.74 -6.26 -11.57
C ASP A 216 10.64 -6.68 -10.40
N PRO A 217 10.09 -7.00 -9.21
CA PRO A 217 10.88 -7.35 -8.04
C PRO A 217 11.66 -8.66 -8.21
N GLU A 218 11.23 -9.54 -9.11
CA GLU A 218 11.92 -10.81 -9.40
C GLU A 218 12.95 -10.67 -10.52
N SER A 219 13.11 -9.47 -11.11
CA SER A 219 14.14 -9.21 -12.12
C SER A 219 15.54 -9.29 -11.50
N ASP A 220 16.42 -10.04 -12.15
CA ASP A 220 17.84 -10.09 -11.82
C ASP A 220 18.53 -8.74 -12.05
N GLU A 221 17.98 -7.87 -12.90
CA GLU A 221 18.43 -6.48 -13.11
C GLU A 221 18.23 -5.57 -11.87
N ASN A 222 17.60 -6.04 -10.79
CA ASN A 222 17.63 -5.33 -9.51
C ASN A 222 18.92 -5.58 -8.71
N TRP A 223 19.69 -6.60 -9.10
CA TRP A 223 20.91 -7.02 -8.42
C TRP A 223 22.13 -6.77 -9.29
N SER A 224 23.26 -6.46 -8.69
CA SER A 224 24.56 -6.54 -9.37
C SER A 224 24.86 -7.98 -9.81
N PRO A 225 25.82 -8.18 -10.72
CA PRO A 225 26.41 -9.49 -10.98
C PRO A 225 26.87 -10.18 -9.69
N LEU A 226 26.74 -11.51 -9.66
CA LEU A 226 27.16 -12.33 -8.53
C LEU A 226 28.68 -12.39 -8.43
N ASN A 227 29.17 -12.10 -7.23
CA ASN A 227 30.53 -12.41 -6.78
C ASN A 227 30.49 -13.60 -5.82
N TRP A 228 31.61 -14.32 -5.70
CA TRP A 228 31.69 -15.53 -4.90
C TRP A 228 32.88 -15.47 -3.95
N VAL A 229 32.68 -15.88 -2.70
CA VAL A 229 33.76 -16.01 -1.71
C VAL A 229 33.72 -17.38 -1.04
N ASN A 230 34.89 -17.84 -0.60
CA ASN A 230 35.03 -19.11 0.10
C ASN A 230 35.08 -18.86 1.61
N VAL A 231 34.07 -19.33 2.36
CA VAL A 231 33.99 -19.20 3.82
C VAL A 231 34.12 -20.58 4.48
N ASN A 232 35.09 -20.74 5.37
CA ASN A 232 35.28 -21.97 6.14
C ASN A 232 35.61 -21.67 7.60
N LEU A 233 34.60 -21.70 8.45
CA LEU A 233 34.70 -21.40 9.88
C LEU A 233 34.83 -22.66 10.76
N GLY A 234 34.88 -23.85 10.15
CA GLY A 234 34.93 -25.13 10.88
C GLY A 234 33.63 -25.51 11.61
N THR A 235 32.52 -24.84 11.30
CA THR A 235 31.19 -25.10 11.87
C THR A 235 30.32 -25.88 10.89
N ARG A 236 29.55 -26.87 11.37
CA ARG A 236 28.47 -27.53 10.61
C ARG A 236 27.13 -27.01 11.14
N LEU A 237 26.42 -26.29 10.29
CA LEU A 237 25.08 -25.79 10.61
C LEU A 237 24.09 -26.97 10.63
N LEU A 238 23.08 -26.89 11.49
CA LEU A 238 21.96 -27.83 11.51
C LEU A 238 21.27 -27.76 10.14
N GLU A 239 21.15 -28.88 9.42
CA GLU A 239 20.59 -28.89 8.06
C GLU A 239 19.11 -28.50 8.06
N ALA A 240 18.66 -27.88 6.96
CA ALA A 240 17.28 -27.45 6.82
C ALA A 240 16.33 -28.64 6.68
N PRO A 241 15.06 -28.53 7.13
CA PRO A 241 14.02 -29.45 6.71
C PRO A 241 13.80 -29.31 5.20
N PHE A 242 13.40 -30.40 4.54
CA PHE A 242 13.19 -30.44 3.09
C PHE A 242 11.81 -31.04 2.76
N LEU A 243 11.29 -30.73 1.57
CA LEU A 243 10.04 -31.32 1.09
C LEU A 243 10.22 -32.82 0.86
N GLU A 244 9.20 -33.63 1.11
CA GLU A 244 9.28 -35.07 0.77
C GLU A 244 9.49 -35.30 -0.75
N GLN A 245 9.00 -34.38 -1.58
CA GLN A 245 9.15 -34.40 -3.03
C GLN A 245 10.47 -33.75 -3.49
N PRO A 246 10.97 -34.08 -4.69
CA PRO A 246 12.16 -33.44 -5.24
C PRO A 246 11.93 -31.95 -5.54
N GLY A 247 12.95 -31.14 -5.25
CA GLY A 247 12.96 -29.70 -5.49
C GLY A 247 12.32 -28.90 -4.36
N GLU A 248 12.22 -27.59 -4.56
CA GLU A 248 11.76 -26.61 -3.55
C GLU A 248 10.45 -25.93 -3.98
N VAL A 249 9.71 -26.54 -4.90
CA VAL A 249 8.46 -26.00 -5.43
C VAL A 249 7.29 -26.88 -5.02
N ILE A 250 6.29 -26.28 -4.39
CA ILE A 250 4.99 -26.90 -4.13
C ILE A 250 4.01 -26.44 -5.21
N ASP A 251 3.57 -27.35 -6.07
CA ASP A 251 2.54 -27.06 -7.06
C ASP A 251 1.16 -27.35 -6.46
N LEU A 252 0.36 -26.30 -6.23
CA LEU A 252 -0.97 -26.41 -5.62
C LEU A 252 -1.91 -27.32 -6.41
N LYS A 253 -1.78 -27.38 -7.74
CA LYS A 253 -2.60 -28.24 -8.60
C LYS A 253 -2.24 -29.71 -8.41
N GLN A 254 -0.95 -30.01 -8.22
CA GLN A 254 -0.47 -31.37 -7.97
C GLN A 254 -0.75 -31.80 -6.52
N LEU A 255 -0.65 -30.88 -5.57
CA LEU A 255 -0.93 -31.13 -4.15
C LEU A 255 -2.40 -31.50 -3.89
N GLY A 256 -3.33 -30.94 -4.66
CA GLY A 256 -4.77 -31.19 -4.51
C GLY A 256 -5.29 -30.75 -3.14
N ASP A 257 -6.03 -31.64 -2.46
CA ASP A 257 -6.59 -31.41 -1.12
C ASP A 257 -5.72 -32.01 0.02
N GLY A 258 -4.57 -32.62 -0.31
CA GLY A 258 -3.68 -33.25 0.66
C GLY A 258 -2.74 -32.27 1.40
N PRO A 259 -2.19 -32.62 2.57
CA PRO A 259 -1.21 -31.79 3.26
C PRO A 259 0.14 -31.79 2.52
N GLN A 260 0.97 -30.76 2.75
CA GLN A 260 2.37 -30.78 2.32
C GLN A 260 3.22 -31.49 3.37
N LYS A 261 3.97 -32.50 2.94
CA LYS A 261 4.89 -33.26 3.79
C LYS A 261 6.29 -32.68 3.81
N ILE A 262 6.83 -32.52 5.01
CA ILE A 262 8.19 -32.05 5.28
C ILE A 262 8.98 -33.15 6.01
N LYS A 263 10.25 -33.33 5.64
CA LYS A 263 11.18 -34.28 6.25
C LYS A 263 12.38 -33.59 6.85
N LEU A 264 12.84 -34.10 7.99
CA LEU A 264 14.10 -33.71 8.62
C LEU A 264 14.88 -34.98 8.98
N PHE A 265 16.14 -35.07 8.54
CA PHE A 265 17.01 -36.17 8.93
C PHE A 265 17.58 -35.96 10.33
N LEU A 266 17.37 -36.92 11.21
CA LEU A 266 17.82 -36.88 12.59
C LEU A 266 19.22 -37.49 12.73
N ASP A 267 20.26 -36.76 12.29
CA ASP A 267 21.65 -37.20 12.37
C ASP A 267 22.07 -37.47 13.85
N PRO A 268 22.59 -38.67 14.18
CA PRO A 268 23.04 -38.99 15.54
C PRO A 268 24.19 -38.11 16.07
N MET A 269 24.88 -37.34 15.22
CA MET A 269 25.88 -36.35 15.65
C MET A 269 25.26 -35.03 16.10
N VAL A 270 23.99 -34.76 15.77
CA VAL A 270 23.32 -33.48 16.01
C VAL A 270 22.16 -33.60 17.01
N PHE A 271 21.43 -34.72 16.97
CA PHE A 271 20.20 -34.96 17.73
C PHE A 271 20.37 -36.07 18.77
N ASP A 272 19.68 -35.93 19.90
CA ASP A 272 19.54 -36.94 20.95
C ASP A 272 18.08 -37.36 21.13
N LYS A 273 17.86 -38.60 21.61
CA LYS A 273 16.52 -39.05 22.00
C LYS A 273 15.99 -38.18 23.15
N GLY A 274 14.78 -37.65 22.97
CA GLY A 274 14.12 -36.76 23.92
C GLY A 274 14.26 -35.27 23.61
N ASP A 275 15.09 -34.90 22.63
CA ASP A 275 15.11 -33.52 22.12
C ASP A 275 13.76 -33.15 21.51
N ARG A 276 13.42 -31.85 21.54
CA ARG A 276 12.20 -31.33 20.89
C ARG A 276 12.56 -30.56 19.65
N VAL A 277 11.89 -30.86 18.55
CA VAL A 277 12.05 -30.19 17.27
C VAL A 277 10.75 -29.47 16.96
N ARG A 278 10.85 -28.14 16.85
CA ARG A 278 9.78 -27.29 16.36
C ARG A 278 10.04 -27.00 14.88
N LEU A 279 9.11 -27.36 14.01
CA LEU A 279 9.09 -26.88 12.64
C LEU A 279 8.59 -25.44 12.64
N ASP A 280 9.32 -24.56 11.96
CA ASP A 280 8.97 -23.16 11.78
C ASP A 280 8.80 -22.90 10.27
N TRP A 281 7.55 -22.66 9.87
CA TRP A 281 7.14 -22.31 8.50
C TRP A 281 6.80 -20.82 8.47
N ASP A 282 7.77 -19.98 8.09
CA ASP A 282 7.54 -18.55 7.89
C ASP A 282 7.09 -18.30 6.45
N GLY A 283 5.80 -18.56 6.23
CA GLY A 283 5.14 -18.39 4.95
C GLY A 283 4.80 -16.93 4.66
N ARG A 284 5.10 -16.50 3.42
CA ARG A 284 4.71 -15.23 2.83
C ARG A 284 3.94 -15.48 1.54
N ASP A 285 2.74 -14.93 1.40
CA ASP A 285 2.00 -15.05 0.13
C ASP A 285 2.65 -14.18 -0.97
N ALA A 286 2.07 -14.17 -2.18
CA ALA A 286 2.59 -13.38 -3.30
C ALA A 286 2.65 -11.87 -3.03
N GLU A 287 1.88 -11.38 -2.04
CA GLU A 287 1.84 -9.98 -1.60
C GLU A 287 2.71 -9.76 -0.34
N ASN A 288 3.56 -10.74 0.00
CA ASN A 288 4.47 -10.76 1.14
C ASN A 288 3.77 -10.80 2.53
N PHE A 289 2.51 -11.25 2.60
CA PHE A 289 1.80 -11.35 3.87
C PHE A 289 2.19 -12.58 4.68
N PRO A 290 2.49 -12.41 5.99
CA PRO A 290 2.86 -13.52 6.83
C PRO A 290 1.66 -14.42 7.14
N ALA A 291 1.77 -15.69 6.75
CA ALA A 291 0.91 -16.79 7.15
C ALA A 291 1.76 -17.89 7.82
N PRO A 292 2.27 -17.63 9.04
CA PRO A 292 3.16 -18.55 9.72
C PRO A 292 2.41 -19.80 10.18
N TYR A 293 3.14 -20.91 10.23
CA TYR A 293 2.69 -22.16 10.80
C TYR A 293 3.84 -22.78 11.60
N SER A 294 3.51 -23.51 12.66
CA SER A 294 4.49 -24.28 13.42
C SER A 294 3.87 -25.54 13.99
N ASP A 295 4.68 -26.58 14.08
CA ASP A 295 4.33 -27.85 14.71
C ASP A 295 5.54 -28.34 15.52
N GLU A 296 5.32 -28.99 16.67
CA GLU A 296 6.38 -29.45 17.56
C GLU A 296 6.28 -30.96 17.79
N LYS A 297 7.41 -31.65 17.64
CA LYS A 297 7.52 -33.11 17.84
C LYS A 297 8.75 -33.46 18.68
N THR A 298 8.73 -34.61 19.33
CA THR A 298 9.84 -35.12 20.14
C THR A 298 10.65 -36.17 19.37
N VAL A 299 11.98 -36.13 19.51
CA VAL A 299 12.89 -37.10 18.89
C VAL A 299 12.79 -38.45 19.61
N GLU A 300 12.18 -39.44 18.95
CA GLU A 300 12.04 -40.80 19.50
C GLU A 300 13.26 -41.70 19.21
N ARG A 301 13.90 -41.50 18.05
CA ARG A 301 15.09 -42.24 17.58
C ARG A 301 15.91 -41.40 16.59
N THR A 302 17.22 -41.57 16.59
CA THR A 302 18.16 -40.94 15.64
C THR A 302 18.43 -41.85 14.44
N ASN A 303 19.16 -41.35 13.45
CA ASN A 303 19.40 -42.00 12.16
C ASN A 303 18.09 -42.37 11.43
N SER A 304 17.11 -41.46 11.46
CA SER A 304 15.80 -41.64 10.84
C SER A 304 15.23 -40.28 10.39
N PHE A 305 14.11 -40.30 9.68
CA PHE A 305 13.43 -39.07 9.28
C PHE A 305 12.28 -38.75 10.23
N MET A 306 12.19 -37.49 10.66
CA MET A 306 11.01 -36.91 11.27
C MET A 306 10.14 -36.28 10.18
N GLU A 307 8.84 -36.56 10.21
CA GLU A 307 7.86 -36.07 9.23
C GLU A 307 6.92 -35.05 9.87
N PHE A 308 6.62 -33.96 9.17
CA PHE A 308 5.61 -32.96 9.54
C PHE A 308 4.60 -32.79 8.40
N ASP A 309 3.34 -32.56 8.76
CA ASP A 309 2.24 -32.33 7.82
C ASP A 309 1.76 -30.89 7.94
N ILE A 310 2.03 -30.09 6.91
CA ILE A 310 1.50 -28.73 6.81
C ILE A 310 0.08 -28.83 6.23
N PRO A 311 -0.97 -28.37 6.94
CA PRO A 311 -2.34 -28.46 6.46
C PRO A 311 -2.51 -27.76 5.10
N ASN A 312 -3.31 -28.35 4.20
CA ASN A 312 -3.48 -27.85 2.84
C ASN A 312 -3.92 -26.37 2.79
N GLU A 313 -4.82 -25.95 3.69
CA GLU A 313 -5.26 -24.55 3.81
C GLU A 313 -4.09 -23.58 4.11
N ARG A 314 -3.05 -24.02 4.83
CA ARG A 314 -1.87 -23.21 5.15
C ARG A 314 -0.97 -23.06 3.93
N VAL A 315 -0.91 -24.09 3.07
CA VAL A 315 -0.14 -24.06 1.83
C VAL A 315 -0.87 -23.22 0.76
N ARG A 316 -2.20 -23.37 0.62
CA ARG A 316 -3.02 -22.59 -0.33
C ARG A 316 -3.01 -21.10 -0.02
N ALA A 317 -2.97 -20.73 1.26
CA ALA A 317 -2.83 -19.34 1.69
C ALA A 317 -1.58 -18.65 1.11
N LEU A 318 -0.56 -19.42 0.70
CA LEU A 318 0.72 -18.93 0.18
C LEU A 318 0.86 -19.02 -1.33
N GLY A 319 -0.21 -19.30 -2.08
CA GLY A 319 -0.11 -19.45 -3.54
C GLY A 319 0.54 -18.24 -4.23
N GLY A 320 1.57 -18.50 -5.03
CA GLY A 320 2.41 -17.50 -5.71
C GLY A 320 3.47 -16.88 -4.81
N GLY A 321 3.45 -17.20 -3.52
CA GLY A 321 4.40 -16.75 -2.52
C GLY A 321 5.50 -17.76 -2.23
N VAL A 322 6.16 -17.53 -1.11
CA VAL A 322 7.32 -18.30 -0.65
C VAL A 322 7.26 -18.55 0.84
N SER A 323 7.85 -19.64 1.29
CA SER A 323 8.02 -19.92 2.71
C SER A 323 9.49 -20.09 3.02
N MET A 324 9.90 -19.58 4.18
CA MET A 324 11.19 -19.90 4.76
C MET A 324 10.99 -21.06 5.74
N LEU A 325 11.41 -22.24 5.32
CA LEU A 325 11.27 -23.47 6.08
C LEU A 325 12.50 -23.68 6.96
N SER A 326 12.28 -23.82 8.26
CA SER A 326 13.34 -24.06 9.24
C SER A 326 12.86 -24.91 10.40
N CYS A 327 13.78 -25.34 11.27
CA CYS A 327 13.43 -25.94 12.55
C CYS A 327 14.28 -25.39 13.69
N SER A 328 13.68 -25.38 14.87
CA SER A 328 14.33 -25.06 16.14
C SER A 328 14.48 -26.34 16.96
N LEU A 329 15.73 -26.72 17.26
CA LEU A 329 16.10 -27.86 18.08
C LEU A 329 16.33 -27.41 19.52
N HIS A 330 15.47 -27.88 20.43
CA HIS A 330 15.62 -27.74 21.88
C HIS A 330 16.29 -28.99 22.45
N ARG A 331 17.53 -28.85 22.93
CA ARG A 331 18.31 -29.97 23.47
C ARG A 331 17.92 -30.27 24.91
N VAL A 332 17.55 -31.51 25.18
CA VAL A 332 17.15 -31.92 26.54
C VAL A 332 18.31 -31.90 27.54
N LYS A 333 19.54 -32.13 27.06
CA LYS A 333 20.73 -32.25 27.94
C LYS A 333 21.32 -30.90 28.36
N THR A 334 21.30 -29.92 27.47
CA THR A 334 21.96 -28.61 27.69
C THR A 334 20.97 -27.47 27.83
N ASP A 335 19.69 -27.69 27.51
CA ASP A 335 18.64 -26.67 27.42
C ASP A 335 18.93 -25.57 26.38
N ASP A 336 19.87 -25.83 25.46
CA ASP A 336 20.18 -24.93 24.35
C ASP A 336 19.12 -25.04 23.24
N VAL A 337 18.88 -23.91 22.56
CA VAL A 337 18.07 -23.84 21.34
C VAL A 337 18.97 -23.54 20.15
N VAL A 338 18.93 -24.38 19.13
CA VAL A 338 19.66 -24.18 17.87
C VAL A 338 18.70 -24.19 16.70
N VAL A 339 18.81 -23.19 15.84
CA VAL A 339 18.01 -23.05 14.63
C VAL A 339 18.74 -23.63 13.43
N SER A 340 18.02 -24.28 12.53
CA SER A 340 18.56 -24.87 11.31
C SER A 340 18.96 -23.83 10.27
N MET A 341 19.68 -24.29 9.24
CA MET A 341 19.63 -23.68 7.93
C MET A 341 18.16 -23.56 7.48
N GLN A 342 17.92 -22.63 6.58
CA GLN A 342 16.57 -22.42 6.06
C GLN A 342 16.53 -22.80 4.59
N THR A 343 15.44 -23.41 4.16
CA THR A 343 15.17 -23.69 2.76
C THR A 343 14.03 -22.81 2.30
N ARG A 344 14.26 -22.04 1.23
CA ARG A 344 13.21 -21.28 0.57
C ARG A 344 12.36 -22.27 -0.21
N VAL A 345 11.05 -22.29 0.05
CA VAL A 345 10.09 -23.09 -0.67
C VAL A 345 9.16 -22.16 -1.44
N SER A 346 9.05 -22.33 -2.74
CA SER A 346 8.12 -21.54 -3.56
C SER A 346 6.80 -22.29 -3.74
N VAL A 347 5.68 -21.60 -3.63
CA VAL A 347 4.36 -22.19 -3.85
C VAL A 347 3.87 -21.76 -5.23
N ARG A 348 3.87 -22.70 -6.19
CA ARG A 348 3.41 -22.47 -7.55
C ARG A 348 1.89 -22.65 -7.64
N GLY A 349 1.25 -21.66 -8.25
CA GLY A 349 -0.21 -21.55 -8.37
C GLY A 349 -0.70 -20.35 -7.56
N ALA A 350 -1.64 -19.58 -8.10
CA ALA A 350 -2.11 -18.37 -7.44
C ALA A 350 -2.84 -18.69 -6.12
N ALA A 351 -2.59 -17.88 -5.08
CA ALA A 351 -3.46 -17.89 -3.91
C ALA A 351 -4.88 -17.54 -4.38
N SER A 352 -5.88 -18.18 -3.79
CA SER A 352 -7.25 -17.80 -4.12
C SER A 352 -7.49 -16.36 -3.66
N PRO A 353 -8.00 -15.47 -4.54
CA PRO A 353 -8.36 -14.13 -4.13
C PRO A 353 -9.47 -14.23 -3.08
N TRP A 354 -9.46 -13.32 -2.11
CA TRP A 354 -10.55 -13.22 -1.15
C TRP A 354 -11.82 -12.85 -1.91
N LEU A 355 -12.84 -13.71 -1.82
CA LEU A 355 -14.05 -13.55 -2.61
C LEU A 355 -14.78 -12.26 -2.25
N ALA A 356 -15.46 -11.68 -3.23
CA ALA A 356 -16.27 -10.51 -2.98
C ALA A 356 -17.41 -10.83 -1.99
N PRO A 357 -17.77 -9.87 -1.12
CA PRO A 357 -18.99 -9.99 -0.33
C PRO A 357 -20.22 -10.21 -1.19
N VAL A 358 -21.27 -10.72 -0.57
CA VAL A 358 -22.61 -10.79 -1.16
C VAL A 358 -23.59 -10.02 -0.28
N VAL A 359 -24.45 -9.21 -0.89
CA VAL A 359 -25.54 -8.52 -0.20
C VAL A 359 -26.85 -9.21 -0.53
N GLN A 360 -27.53 -9.78 0.48
CA GLN A 360 -28.74 -10.58 0.26
C GLN A 360 -29.90 -9.77 -0.34
N GLU A 361 -30.02 -8.49 0.02
CA GLU A 361 -31.06 -7.58 -0.43
C GLU A 361 -30.76 -6.98 -1.82
N SER A 362 -29.59 -7.27 -2.38
CA SER A 362 -29.23 -6.84 -3.74
C SER A 362 -29.73 -7.83 -4.80
N ALA A 363 -30.18 -7.32 -5.94
CA ALA A 363 -30.60 -8.13 -7.08
C ALA A 363 -29.92 -7.63 -8.35
N ALA A 364 -29.21 -8.53 -9.05
CA ALA A 364 -28.51 -8.21 -10.31
C ALA A 364 -27.58 -6.98 -10.22
N GLY A 365 -26.90 -6.78 -9.08
CA GLY A 365 -25.99 -5.65 -8.86
C GLY A 365 -26.68 -4.34 -8.45
N TYR A 366 -27.99 -4.34 -8.22
CA TYR A 366 -28.73 -3.18 -7.73
C TYR A 366 -29.15 -3.36 -6.27
N LEU A 367 -29.04 -2.30 -5.49
CA LEU A 367 -29.51 -2.23 -4.11
C LEU A 367 -30.49 -1.05 -3.97
N ASP A 368 -31.67 -1.32 -3.42
CA ASP A 368 -32.66 -0.26 -3.15
C ASP A 368 -32.18 0.59 -1.95
N PRO A 369 -32.03 1.93 -2.10
CA PRO A 369 -31.60 2.81 -1.01
C PRO A 369 -32.60 2.88 0.16
N ALA A 370 -33.83 2.38 0.00
CA ALA A 370 -34.86 2.38 1.03
C ALA A 370 -34.92 1.09 1.86
N VAL A 371 -33.99 0.13 1.64
CA VAL A 371 -33.94 -1.08 2.47
C VAL A 371 -33.72 -0.72 3.94
N PRO A 372 -34.40 -1.40 4.89
CA PRO A 372 -34.22 -1.12 6.32
C PRO A 372 -32.84 -1.57 6.84
N LYS A 373 -32.19 -2.51 6.15
CA LYS A 373 -30.84 -3.01 6.42
C LYS A 373 -30.28 -3.74 5.19
N ALA A 374 -28.96 -3.90 5.13
CA ALA A 374 -28.26 -4.77 4.22
C ALA A 374 -27.54 -5.90 5.00
N THR A 375 -27.76 -7.13 4.57
CA THR A 375 -27.16 -8.35 5.14
C THR A 375 -25.99 -8.76 4.26
N VAL A 376 -24.77 -8.57 4.78
CA VAL A 376 -23.53 -8.86 4.07
C VAL A 376 -23.01 -10.22 4.47
N VAL A 377 -22.77 -11.08 3.48
CA VAL A 377 -22.26 -12.43 3.66
C VAL A 377 -20.87 -12.52 3.05
N ILE A 378 -19.91 -13.04 3.81
CA ILE A 378 -18.56 -13.35 3.32
C ILE A 378 -18.20 -14.80 3.66
N VAL A 379 -17.32 -15.40 2.86
CA VAL A 379 -16.71 -16.70 3.18
C VAL A 379 -15.31 -16.41 3.71
N ALA A 380 -15.03 -16.82 4.95
CA ALA A 380 -13.75 -16.54 5.60
C ALA A 380 -12.58 -17.13 4.79
N PRO A 381 -11.63 -16.31 4.30
CA PRO A 381 -10.50 -16.78 3.51
C PRO A 381 -9.63 -17.81 4.25
N ASP A 382 -8.94 -18.66 3.50
CA ASP A 382 -8.01 -19.65 4.05
C ASP A 382 -6.92 -18.99 4.91
N GLY A 383 -6.50 -19.68 5.97
CA GLY A 383 -5.48 -19.19 6.91
C GLY A 383 -5.98 -18.21 7.98
N TRP A 384 -7.23 -17.73 7.90
CA TRP A 384 -7.84 -16.94 8.97
C TRP A 384 -8.12 -17.80 10.21
N GLY A 385 -8.05 -17.19 11.40
CA GLY A 385 -8.32 -17.85 12.67
C GLY A 385 -9.13 -16.99 13.65
N ALA A 386 -9.36 -17.50 14.86
CA ALA A 386 -9.96 -16.72 15.95
C ALA A 386 -9.14 -15.44 16.22
N SER A 387 -9.77 -14.39 16.74
CA SER A 387 -9.22 -13.04 16.98
C SER A 387 -8.87 -12.20 15.76
N THR A 388 -9.15 -12.68 14.53
CA THR A 388 -8.99 -11.86 13.32
C THR A 388 -9.92 -10.66 13.36
N GLN A 389 -9.39 -9.45 13.22
CA GLN A 389 -10.18 -8.23 13.09
C GLN A 389 -10.43 -7.93 11.62
N ILE A 390 -11.69 -7.70 11.28
CA ILE A 390 -12.16 -7.44 9.92
C ILE A 390 -12.72 -6.04 9.89
N ARG A 391 -12.43 -5.27 8.85
CA ARG A 391 -13.14 -4.04 8.52
C ARG A 391 -13.95 -4.26 7.26
N LEU A 392 -15.26 -4.07 7.36
CA LEU A 392 -16.14 -3.96 6.21
C LEU A 392 -16.08 -2.52 5.69
N VAL A 393 -15.88 -2.34 4.39
CA VAL A 393 -15.73 -1.03 3.76
C VAL A 393 -16.73 -0.88 2.62
N TRP A 394 -17.55 0.15 2.71
CA TRP A 394 -18.42 0.63 1.65
C TRP A 394 -17.92 2.00 1.19
N VAL A 395 -17.68 2.13 -0.12
CA VAL A 395 -17.21 3.39 -0.72
C VAL A 395 -17.99 3.70 -1.99
N GLY A 396 -18.46 4.94 -2.09
CA GLY A 396 -19.13 5.45 -3.28
C GLY A 396 -19.03 6.97 -3.31
N GLY A 397 -18.49 7.53 -4.37
CA GLY A 397 -18.18 8.97 -4.42
C GLY A 397 -17.32 9.41 -3.22
N SER A 398 -17.79 10.40 -2.45
CA SER A 398 -17.18 10.86 -1.20
C SER A 398 -17.75 10.21 0.06
N VAL A 399 -18.73 9.31 -0.08
CA VAL A 399 -19.38 8.63 1.04
C VAL A 399 -18.58 7.39 1.38
N ILE A 400 -18.17 7.29 2.65
CA ILE A 400 -17.48 6.13 3.19
C ILE A 400 -18.26 5.65 4.41
N TYR A 401 -18.48 4.34 4.47
CA TYR A 401 -18.97 3.68 5.66
C TYR A 401 -18.07 2.49 5.97
N THR A 402 -17.53 2.46 7.19
CA THR A 402 -16.73 1.35 7.68
C THR A 402 -17.32 0.80 8.95
N GLN A 403 -17.19 -0.51 9.13
CA GLN A 403 -17.61 -1.20 10.33
C GLN A 403 -16.63 -2.32 10.66
N GLU A 404 -16.10 -2.30 11.88
CA GLU A 404 -15.12 -3.28 12.34
C GLU A 404 -15.77 -4.40 13.16
N TYR A 405 -15.25 -5.60 12.98
CA TYR A 405 -15.70 -6.82 13.61
C TYR A 405 -14.50 -7.62 14.11
N THR A 406 -14.56 -8.15 15.32
CA THR A 406 -13.56 -9.10 15.82
C THR A 406 -14.14 -10.50 15.81
N LEU A 407 -13.53 -11.40 15.04
CA LEU A 407 -13.97 -12.79 14.99
C LEU A 407 -13.64 -13.51 16.30
N ALA A 408 -14.67 -13.98 17.00
CA ALA A 408 -14.48 -14.86 18.16
C ALA A 408 -14.06 -16.27 17.74
N THR A 409 -14.68 -16.78 16.67
CA THR A 409 -14.38 -18.08 16.05
C THR A 409 -14.78 -18.05 14.58
N ILE A 410 -14.26 -18.96 13.78
CA ILE A 410 -14.70 -19.17 12.40
C ILE A 410 -15.68 -20.35 12.38
N PRO A 411 -16.93 -20.17 11.92
CA PRO A 411 -17.89 -21.26 11.76
C PRO A 411 -17.36 -22.40 10.88
N ALA A 412 -17.90 -23.61 11.05
CA ALA A 412 -17.46 -24.79 10.30
C ALA A 412 -17.69 -24.66 8.78
N ASP A 413 -18.75 -23.97 8.37
CA ASP A 413 -19.05 -23.63 6.97
C ASP A 413 -18.28 -22.38 6.48
N ARG A 414 -17.53 -21.73 7.37
CA ARG A 414 -16.77 -20.49 7.15
C ARG A 414 -17.63 -19.29 6.70
N VAL A 415 -18.95 -19.36 6.83
CA VAL A 415 -19.85 -18.28 6.42
C VAL A 415 -19.98 -17.27 7.56
N LEU A 416 -19.62 -16.02 7.27
CA LEU A 416 -19.74 -14.90 8.20
C LEU A 416 -20.84 -13.96 7.71
N VAL A 417 -21.70 -13.53 8.63
CA VAL A 417 -22.86 -12.68 8.34
C VAL A 417 -22.78 -11.40 9.14
N PHE A 418 -22.87 -10.26 8.46
CA PHE A 418 -22.82 -8.91 9.01
C PHE A 418 -24.09 -8.14 8.63
N THR A 419 -24.45 -7.13 9.43
CA THR A 419 -25.63 -6.30 9.19
C THR A 419 -25.25 -4.83 9.19
N VAL A 420 -25.68 -4.13 8.14
CA VAL A 420 -25.52 -2.67 7.97
C VAL A 420 -26.90 -2.03 7.97
N ASP A 421 -27.12 -1.04 8.82
CA ASP A 421 -28.42 -0.38 8.94
C ASP A 421 -28.78 0.46 7.70
N GLY A 422 -30.07 0.51 7.35
CA GLY A 422 -30.58 1.19 6.17
C GLY A 422 -30.27 2.69 6.10
N GLU A 423 -30.08 3.33 7.25
CA GLU A 423 -29.64 4.73 7.32
C GLU A 423 -28.27 4.95 6.67
N HIS A 424 -27.37 3.96 6.75
CA HIS A 424 -26.07 4.02 6.11
C HIS A 424 -26.16 3.73 4.62
N ILE A 425 -27.02 2.78 4.22
CA ILE A 425 -27.26 2.43 2.81
C ILE A 425 -27.84 3.62 2.04
N LYS A 426 -28.78 4.35 2.65
CA LYS A 426 -29.42 5.53 2.05
C LYS A 426 -28.43 6.60 1.61
N ARG A 427 -27.29 6.75 2.32
CA ARG A 427 -26.23 7.73 2.00
C ARG A 427 -25.59 7.48 0.64
N PHE A 428 -25.60 6.23 0.17
CA PHE A 428 -25.05 5.83 -1.12
C PHE A 428 -26.05 5.98 -2.29
N ASN A 429 -27.28 6.45 -2.04
CA ASN A 429 -28.28 6.59 -3.10
C ASN A 429 -27.72 7.37 -4.31
N THR A 430 -27.97 6.85 -5.51
CA THR A 430 -27.46 7.30 -6.81
C THR A 430 -26.02 6.94 -7.14
N LEU A 431 -25.26 6.40 -6.18
CA LEU A 431 -23.83 6.14 -6.35
C LEU A 431 -23.58 4.68 -6.79
N LEU A 432 -22.63 4.53 -7.71
CA LEU A 432 -21.95 3.25 -7.87
C LEU A 432 -21.06 3.05 -6.64
N THR A 433 -21.32 1.98 -5.91
CA THR A 433 -20.74 1.69 -4.61
C THR A 433 -19.95 0.40 -4.68
N GLU A 434 -18.74 0.42 -4.13
CA GLU A 434 -17.92 -0.75 -3.95
C GLU A 434 -18.00 -1.22 -2.50
N LEU A 435 -18.26 -2.51 -2.32
CA LEU A 435 -18.26 -3.19 -1.04
C LEU A 435 -17.14 -4.23 -1.01
N TYR A 436 -16.27 -4.13 -0.01
CA TYR A 436 -15.20 -5.09 0.23
C TYR A 436 -14.89 -5.20 1.72
N TYR A 437 -13.99 -6.10 2.07
CA TYR A 437 -13.47 -6.23 3.42
C TYR A 437 -11.96 -6.35 3.41
N GLU A 438 -11.37 -5.93 4.52
CA GLU A 438 -9.93 -6.00 4.78
C GLU A 438 -9.68 -6.48 6.22
N ARG A 439 -8.43 -6.77 6.54
CA ARG A 439 -8.01 -7.02 7.92
C ARG A 439 -7.73 -5.71 8.64
N ALA A 440 -8.41 -5.47 9.76
CA ALA A 440 -8.21 -4.27 10.58
C ALA A 440 -7.00 -4.37 11.52
N ASP A 441 -6.54 -5.60 11.82
CA ASP A 441 -5.44 -5.87 12.75
C ASP A 441 -4.05 -5.82 12.11
N ARG A 442 -3.95 -5.44 10.83
CA ARG A 442 -2.67 -5.39 10.10
C ARG A 442 -2.56 -4.09 9.28
N PRO A 443 -1.37 -3.48 9.20
CA PRO A 443 -1.15 -2.21 8.51
C PRO A 443 -1.26 -2.30 6.98
N SER A 444 -1.36 -3.50 6.44
CA SER A 444 -1.43 -3.77 5.01
C SER A 444 -2.84 -4.14 4.57
N SER A 445 -3.42 -3.31 3.70
CA SER A 445 -4.76 -3.46 3.15
C SER A 445 -4.80 -4.51 2.03
N ARG A 446 -4.63 -5.80 2.37
CA ARG A 446 -5.14 -6.85 1.48
C ARG A 446 -6.65 -6.76 1.54
N GLU A 447 -7.25 -6.39 0.41
CA GLU A 447 -8.69 -6.27 0.26
C GLU A 447 -9.25 -7.53 -0.39
N SER A 448 -10.51 -7.82 -0.13
CA SER A 448 -11.25 -8.75 -0.98
C SER A 448 -11.54 -8.17 -2.36
N LEU A 449 -11.91 -9.06 -3.28
CA LEU A 449 -12.54 -8.63 -4.51
C LEU A 449 -13.71 -7.72 -4.17
N ARG A 450 -13.87 -6.64 -4.93
CA ARG A 450 -14.88 -5.64 -4.67
C ARG A 450 -16.20 -6.07 -5.29
N LEU A 451 -17.27 -6.10 -4.49
CA LEU A 451 -18.63 -6.20 -5.01
C LEU A 451 -19.05 -4.81 -5.49
N GLN A 452 -19.37 -4.67 -6.78
CA GLN A 452 -19.97 -3.45 -7.31
C GLN A 452 -21.49 -3.48 -7.17
N LEU A 453 -22.04 -2.44 -6.55
CA LEU A 453 -23.46 -2.23 -6.34
C LEU A 453 -23.87 -0.86 -6.83
N GLN A 454 -24.84 -0.81 -7.73
CA GLN A 454 -25.55 0.42 -8.01
C GLN A 454 -26.63 0.63 -6.94
N VAL A 455 -26.43 1.61 -6.07
CA VAL A 455 -27.42 1.94 -5.04
C VAL A 455 -28.38 2.99 -5.60
N GLY A 456 -29.66 2.64 -5.72
CA GLY A 456 -30.67 3.50 -6.34
C GLY A 456 -30.42 3.76 -7.84
N LYS A 457 -31.11 4.77 -8.41
CA LYS A 457 -30.93 5.12 -9.82
C LYS A 457 -29.66 5.97 -10.00
N PRO A 458 -28.74 5.61 -10.92
CA PRO A 458 -27.54 6.40 -11.17
C PRO A 458 -27.89 7.85 -11.51
N ALA A 459 -27.13 8.79 -10.94
CA ALA A 459 -27.25 10.21 -11.25
C ALA A 459 -26.03 10.69 -12.04
N ALA A 460 -26.26 11.56 -13.04
CA ALA A 460 -25.18 12.16 -13.80
C ALA A 460 -24.27 13.04 -12.93
N ALA A 461 -22.96 13.04 -13.23
CA ALA A 461 -22.01 13.94 -12.59
C ALA A 461 -22.29 15.40 -13.00
N LEU A 462 -22.13 16.33 -12.07
CA LEU A 462 -22.30 17.75 -12.36
C LEU A 462 -21.07 18.29 -13.12
N PRO A 463 -21.25 18.83 -14.34
CA PRO A 463 -20.15 19.41 -15.10
C PRO A 463 -19.55 20.63 -14.37
N GLN A 464 -18.28 20.93 -14.64
CA GLN A 464 -17.64 22.15 -14.14
C GLN A 464 -18.42 23.40 -14.61
N ALA A 465 -18.53 24.41 -13.75
CA ALA A 465 -19.06 25.71 -14.16
C ALA A 465 -18.16 26.37 -15.21
N ARG A 466 -18.70 27.34 -15.94
CA ARG A 466 -17.93 28.22 -16.83
C ARG A 466 -18.13 29.67 -16.40
N VAL A 467 -17.12 30.50 -16.61
CA VAL A 467 -17.21 31.94 -16.35
C VAL A 467 -16.90 32.66 -17.66
N GLU A 468 -17.83 33.51 -18.08
CA GLU A 468 -17.69 34.33 -19.28
C GLU A 468 -17.73 35.82 -18.90
N GLY A 469 -16.89 36.62 -19.55
CA GLY A 469 -16.92 38.07 -19.40
C GLY A 469 -18.23 38.66 -19.94
N THR A 470 -18.73 39.71 -19.32
CA THR A 470 -19.87 40.48 -19.84
C THR A 470 -19.39 41.76 -20.54
N HIS A 471 -20.31 42.48 -21.19
CA HIS A 471 -20.01 43.81 -21.74
C HIS A 471 -19.69 44.87 -20.67
N THR A 472 -19.86 44.55 -19.38
CA THR A 472 -19.53 45.40 -18.24
C THR A 472 -18.30 44.88 -17.51
N GLU A 473 -17.25 45.71 -17.38
CA GLU A 473 -15.97 45.34 -16.75
C GLU A 473 -16.07 44.90 -15.27
N GLN A 474 -17.22 45.11 -14.61
CA GLN A 474 -17.43 44.79 -13.19
C GLN A 474 -18.35 43.59 -12.94
N GLN A 475 -18.75 42.86 -14.00
CA GLN A 475 -19.64 41.72 -13.89
C GLN A 475 -19.20 40.59 -14.82
N VAL A 476 -19.31 39.36 -14.33
CA VAL A 476 -19.11 38.14 -15.11
C VAL A 476 -20.38 37.30 -15.09
N MET A 477 -20.52 36.41 -16.07
CA MET A 477 -21.61 35.46 -16.14
C MET A 477 -21.10 34.07 -15.74
N ALA A 478 -21.58 33.55 -14.62
CA ALA A 478 -21.35 32.17 -14.23
C ALA A 478 -22.40 31.28 -14.90
N ILE A 479 -21.96 30.36 -15.75
CA ILE A 479 -22.80 29.43 -16.49
C ILE A 479 -22.73 28.06 -15.83
N LEU A 480 -23.89 27.55 -15.42
CA LEU A 480 -24.04 26.20 -14.86
C LEU A 480 -24.65 25.30 -15.94
N PRO A 481 -23.85 24.45 -16.61
CA PRO A 481 -24.28 23.79 -17.85
C PRO A 481 -25.09 22.52 -17.63
N PHE A 482 -25.49 22.20 -16.40
CA PHE A 482 -26.22 20.97 -16.10
C PHE A 482 -27.71 21.10 -16.45
N THR A 483 -28.17 20.31 -17.42
CA THR A 483 -29.54 20.39 -17.98
C THR A 483 -30.46 19.26 -17.55
N GLU A 484 -30.01 18.26 -16.79
CA GLU A 484 -30.87 17.16 -16.30
C GLU A 484 -31.58 17.52 -14.98
N THR A 485 -31.94 18.79 -14.83
CA THR A 485 -32.66 19.32 -13.66
C THR A 485 -34.17 19.12 -13.79
N GLU A 486 -34.84 18.97 -12.65
CA GLU A 486 -36.28 18.78 -12.53
C GLU A 486 -36.92 19.95 -11.76
N PRO A 487 -38.20 20.28 -12.00
CA PRO A 487 -38.90 21.27 -11.18
C PRO A 487 -38.87 20.89 -9.70
N GLY A 488 -38.50 21.83 -8.84
CA GLY A 488 -38.28 21.65 -7.40
C GLY A 488 -36.83 21.38 -7.01
N ASP A 489 -35.93 21.13 -7.96
CA ASP A 489 -34.49 21.10 -7.70
C ASP A 489 -33.99 22.47 -7.21
N THR A 490 -33.03 22.46 -6.28
CA THR A 490 -32.32 23.68 -5.87
C THR A 490 -30.87 23.60 -6.32
N VAL A 491 -30.47 24.49 -7.23
CA VAL A 491 -29.08 24.64 -7.70
C VAL A 491 -28.45 25.85 -7.02
N THR A 492 -27.36 25.65 -6.28
CA THR A 492 -26.70 26.73 -5.52
C THR A 492 -25.29 26.97 -6.03
N LEU A 493 -25.03 28.15 -6.59
CA LEU A 493 -23.69 28.60 -6.95
C LEU A 493 -22.93 29.08 -5.70
N ARG A 494 -21.69 28.65 -5.56
CA ARG A 494 -20.71 29.12 -4.58
C ARG A 494 -19.59 29.85 -5.33
N TRP A 495 -19.40 31.12 -5.02
CA TRP A 495 -18.35 31.97 -5.57
C TRP A 495 -17.52 32.52 -4.42
N ILE A 496 -16.27 32.08 -4.31
CA ILE A 496 -15.45 32.30 -3.11
C ILE A 496 -14.11 32.89 -3.52
N GLY A 497 -13.94 34.20 -3.29
CA GLY A 497 -12.65 34.89 -3.34
C GLY A 497 -11.94 34.90 -1.98
N ASP A 498 -10.88 35.69 -1.85
CA ASP A 498 -10.07 35.75 -0.64
C ASP A 498 -10.80 36.42 0.52
N GLN A 499 -11.51 37.51 0.21
CA GLN A 499 -12.23 38.32 1.21
C GLN A 499 -13.73 38.43 0.92
N SER A 500 -14.21 37.78 -0.13
CA SER A 500 -15.61 37.86 -0.54
C SER A 500 -16.19 36.48 -0.84
N ARG A 501 -17.46 36.29 -0.47
CA ARG A 501 -18.21 35.06 -0.71
C ARG A 501 -19.60 35.43 -1.18
N THR A 502 -20.00 34.87 -2.31
CA THR A 502 -21.33 35.02 -2.88
C THR A 502 -21.95 33.64 -3.03
N THR A 503 -23.11 33.42 -2.42
CA THR A 503 -23.87 32.18 -2.55
C THR A 503 -25.21 32.51 -3.20
N VAL A 504 -25.52 31.86 -4.33
CA VAL A 504 -26.73 32.14 -5.10
C VAL A 504 -27.57 30.86 -5.22
N PRO A 505 -28.58 30.67 -4.34
CA PRO A 505 -29.52 29.57 -4.47
C PRO A 505 -30.57 29.86 -5.55
N ASN A 506 -30.84 28.88 -6.40
CA ASN A 506 -31.87 28.94 -7.45
C ASN A 506 -32.77 27.71 -7.33
N THR A 507 -34.01 27.89 -6.88
CA THR A 507 -35.04 26.85 -6.92
C THR A 507 -35.69 26.85 -8.29
N LEU A 508 -35.64 25.71 -8.97
CA LEU A 508 -36.07 25.57 -10.35
C LEU A 508 -37.57 25.29 -10.44
N ASP A 509 -38.22 25.95 -11.38
CA ASP A 509 -39.62 25.75 -11.74
C ASP A 509 -39.74 25.04 -13.09
N SER A 510 -40.96 24.96 -13.62
CA SER A 510 -41.21 24.31 -14.92
C SER A 510 -40.63 25.07 -16.12
N GLU A 511 -40.22 26.34 -15.97
CA GLU A 511 -39.65 27.14 -17.06
C GLU A 511 -38.12 27.08 -17.09
N THR A 512 -37.51 26.95 -15.91
CA THR A 512 -36.05 26.98 -15.69
C THR A 512 -35.42 25.60 -15.58
N ALA A 513 -36.16 24.59 -15.11
CA ALA A 513 -35.67 23.21 -15.12
C ALA A 513 -35.42 22.71 -16.55
N GLY A 514 -34.43 21.83 -16.72
CA GLY A 514 -34.05 21.30 -18.03
C GLY A 514 -33.07 22.17 -18.83
N ARG A 515 -32.60 23.30 -18.27
CA ARG A 515 -31.82 24.33 -19.00
C ARG A 515 -30.55 24.71 -18.25
N GLU A 516 -29.59 25.27 -18.99
CA GLU A 516 -28.41 25.90 -18.40
C GLU A 516 -28.82 27.15 -17.60
N LEU A 517 -28.16 27.38 -16.47
CA LEU A 517 -28.40 28.56 -15.64
C LEU A 517 -27.32 29.60 -15.87
N PHE A 518 -27.76 30.85 -16.01
CA PHE A 518 -26.90 32.02 -16.23
C PHE A 518 -27.01 32.92 -15.01
N ILE A 519 -25.96 32.96 -14.19
CA ILE A 519 -25.95 33.69 -12.93
C ILE A 519 -24.98 34.87 -13.05
N PRO A 520 -25.48 36.12 -13.08
CA PRO A 520 -24.62 37.28 -13.11
C PRO A 520 -23.96 37.50 -11.76
N ILE A 521 -22.63 37.63 -11.73
CA ILE A 521 -21.83 37.82 -10.51
C ILE A 521 -21.06 39.14 -10.61
N ALA A 522 -21.23 40.00 -9.61
CA ALA A 522 -20.44 41.21 -9.48
C ALA A 522 -19.01 40.86 -9.03
N VAL A 523 -18.01 41.40 -9.74
CA VAL A 523 -16.59 41.17 -9.48
C VAL A 523 -15.83 42.46 -9.13
N GLY A 524 -16.52 43.60 -9.06
CA GLY A 524 -15.89 44.91 -8.79
C GLY A 524 -15.24 45.04 -7.40
N ASN A 525 -15.44 44.07 -6.51
CA ASN A 525 -14.81 43.98 -5.20
C ASN A 525 -13.57 43.05 -5.18
N LEU A 526 -13.27 42.37 -6.28
CA LEU A 526 -12.09 41.52 -6.44
C LEU A 526 -10.90 42.35 -6.94
N LYS A 527 -9.70 41.90 -6.58
CA LYS A 527 -8.45 42.48 -7.09
C LYS A 527 -7.99 41.73 -8.35
N GLU A 528 -7.26 42.43 -9.22
CA GLU A 528 -6.57 41.81 -10.34
C GLU A 528 -5.63 40.69 -9.84
N GLY A 529 -5.70 39.51 -10.46
CA GLY A 529 -4.95 38.32 -10.07
C GLY A 529 -5.52 37.56 -8.86
N GLU A 530 -6.65 37.98 -8.28
CA GLU A 530 -7.31 37.26 -7.18
C GLU A 530 -7.86 35.91 -7.66
N ILE A 531 -7.60 34.86 -6.89
CA ILE A 531 -8.06 33.50 -7.18
C ILE A 531 -9.46 33.31 -6.59
N VAL A 532 -10.40 32.92 -7.43
CA VAL A 532 -11.77 32.60 -7.05
C VAL A 532 -12.04 31.12 -7.24
N ARG A 533 -12.54 30.49 -6.17
CA ARG A 533 -13.04 29.12 -6.17
C ARG A 533 -14.52 29.14 -6.52
N VAL A 534 -14.88 28.48 -7.62
CA VAL A 534 -16.24 28.45 -8.14
C VAL A 534 -16.72 27.01 -8.28
N PHE A 535 -17.82 26.68 -7.63
CA PHE A 535 -18.50 25.40 -7.79
C PHE A 535 -19.99 25.57 -7.50
N TYR A 536 -20.80 24.58 -7.86
CA TYR A 536 -22.23 24.59 -7.54
C TYR A 536 -22.70 23.24 -7.02
N SER A 537 -23.78 23.29 -6.24
CA SER A 537 -24.46 22.10 -5.73
C SER A 537 -25.85 21.94 -6.33
N LEU A 538 -26.34 20.71 -6.35
CA LEU A 538 -27.71 20.36 -6.71
C LEU A 538 -28.34 19.54 -5.58
N ILE A 539 -29.44 20.05 -5.04
CA ILE A 539 -30.26 19.36 -4.05
C ILE A 539 -31.55 18.91 -4.73
N ARG A 540 -31.79 17.60 -4.75
CA ARG A 540 -33.03 16.96 -5.21
C ARG A 540 -33.64 16.16 -4.06
N GLN A 541 -34.96 16.26 -3.88
CA GLN A 541 -35.65 15.61 -2.77
C GLN A 541 -35.40 14.08 -2.75
N GLY A 542 -34.92 13.56 -1.63
CA GLY A 542 -34.66 12.13 -1.43
C GLY A 542 -33.36 11.61 -2.04
N GLN A 543 -32.56 12.47 -2.68
CA GLN A 543 -31.22 12.14 -3.19
C GLN A 543 -30.14 12.86 -2.37
N PRO A 544 -28.91 12.30 -2.30
CA PRO A 544 -27.77 13.01 -1.73
C PRO A 544 -27.46 14.27 -2.52
N THR A 545 -26.91 15.28 -1.84
CA THR A 545 -26.43 16.50 -2.49
C THR A 545 -25.30 16.16 -3.46
N ARG A 546 -25.36 16.73 -4.66
CA ARG A 546 -24.30 16.60 -5.66
C ARG A 546 -23.54 17.91 -5.79
N TYR A 547 -22.26 17.81 -6.11
CA TYR A 547 -21.36 18.96 -6.30
C TYR A 547 -20.66 18.88 -7.66
N SER A 548 -20.43 20.03 -8.29
CA SER A 548 -19.70 20.15 -9.56
C SER A 548 -18.20 19.89 -9.38
N LYS A 549 -17.46 19.79 -10.48
CA LYS A 549 -16.01 20.00 -10.41
C LYS A 549 -15.70 21.43 -10.00
N LEU A 550 -14.59 21.62 -9.28
CA LEU A 550 -14.07 22.94 -8.92
C LEU A 550 -13.58 23.67 -10.17
N LEU A 551 -14.01 24.91 -10.36
CA LEU A 551 -13.37 25.87 -11.25
C LEU A 551 -12.52 26.82 -10.40
N VAL A 552 -11.26 26.95 -10.76
CA VAL A 552 -10.38 28.01 -10.26
C VAL A 552 -10.35 29.09 -11.33
N TRP A 553 -10.92 30.25 -11.03
CA TRP A 553 -10.97 31.40 -11.92
C TRP A 553 -10.09 32.52 -11.37
N VAL A 554 -9.34 33.20 -12.24
CA VAL A 554 -8.46 34.30 -11.84
C VAL A 554 -9.01 35.60 -12.42
N MET A 555 -9.15 36.61 -11.58
CA MET A 555 -9.60 37.92 -12.04
C MET A 555 -8.56 38.54 -12.98
N GLY A 556 -8.97 38.88 -14.20
CA GLY A 556 -8.11 39.54 -15.20
C GLY A 556 -7.45 38.62 -16.23
N GLU A 557 -7.64 37.31 -16.13
CA GLU A 557 -7.17 36.32 -17.13
C GLU A 557 -8.17 36.00 -18.24
#